data_AF-A0A378W645-F1
#
_entry.id   AF-A0A378W645-F1
#
_cell.length_a   1.000
_cell.length_b   1.000
_cell.length_c   1.000
_cell.angle_alpha   90.00
_cell.angle_beta   90.00
_cell.angle_gamma   90.00
#
_symmetry.space_group_name_H-M   'P 1'
#
loop_
_entity.id
_entity.type
_entity.pdbx_description
1 polymer ?
#
loop_
_entity_poly.entity_id
_entity_poly.type
_entity_poly.pdbx_seq_one_letter_code
_entity_poly.pdbx_strand_id
1 'polypeptide(L)'
;MSTTHAKGEMEKFARRSGIAVALIFIAMLAPWAVNAAKQLSFVTLIVILGLVWACVYLILMMTQSKTVAFQASFDATGTQLRPDKRIENNLRRFIVTAGLSTWLMFLAWVAGVLYLPFDVGRHVFPLCGGAAAAVLTWCWVKLRRQGSLSYLSLTPDGFEFSTLREPKTGKWDEIENIADRLPDEERFWNPMVVTLAGGETLLMEAPGTYTPKGTALVQWVRLYWQHPELRDELTDGRAVARLRAA
;
A
#
# COMPACT_ATOMS: atom_id res chain seq x y z
N MET A 1 10.91 22.17 21.61
CA MET A 1 9.74 22.02 20.69
C MET A 1 9.71 20.56 20.26
N SER A 2 8.79 19.78 20.84
CA SER A 2 8.94 18.32 20.94
C SER A 2 8.73 17.62 19.59
N THR A 3 9.62 16.68 19.25
CA THR A 3 9.68 15.88 18.01
C THR A 3 8.35 15.21 17.64
N THR A 4 7.48 14.95 18.63
CA THR A 4 6.14 14.41 18.45
C THR A 4 5.19 15.36 17.71
N HIS A 5 5.33 16.68 17.90
CA HIS A 5 4.48 17.68 17.23
C HIS A 5 4.83 17.82 15.73
N ALA A 6 6.13 17.83 15.41
CA ALA A 6 6.61 17.86 14.02
C ALA A 6 6.17 16.60 13.24
N LYS A 7 6.20 15.42 13.88
CA LYS A 7 5.80 14.15 13.25
C LYS A 7 4.32 14.12 12.86
N GLY A 8 3.44 14.70 13.69
CA GLY A 8 1.99 14.79 13.40
C GLY A 8 1.66 15.79 12.28
N GLU A 9 2.45 16.84 12.13
CA GLU A 9 2.31 17.85 11.07
C GLU A 9 2.73 17.30 9.70
N MET A 10 3.86 16.58 9.65
CA MET A 10 4.37 15.97 8.42
C MET A 10 3.42 14.92 7.83
N GLU A 11 2.76 14.12 8.66
CA GLU A 11 1.80 13.11 8.18
C GLU A 11 0.52 13.75 7.62
N LYS A 12 0.03 14.80 8.29
CA LYS A 12 -1.08 15.61 7.76
C LYS A 12 -0.70 16.23 6.43
N PHE A 13 0.54 16.70 6.30
CA PHE A 13 1.07 17.24 5.05
C PHE A 13 1.12 16.16 3.96
N ALA A 14 1.74 15.01 4.19
CA ALA A 14 1.86 13.94 3.20
C ALA A 14 0.49 13.47 2.66
N ARG A 15 -0.48 13.27 3.56
CA ARG A 15 -1.85 12.89 3.14
C ARG A 15 -2.54 14.00 2.36
N ARG A 16 -2.43 15.26 2.81
CA ARG A 16 -3.01 16.41 2.09
C ARG A 16 -2.37 16.58 0.72
N SER A 17 -1.06 16.39 0.61
CA SER A 17 -0.33 16.41 -0.64
C SER A 17 -0.77 15.27 -1.55
N GLY A 18 -0.93 14.05 -1.05
CA GLY A 18 -1.44 12.92 -1.84
C GLY A 18 -2.85 13.16 -2.37
N ILE A 19 -3.76 13.68 -1.54
CA ILE A 19 -5.11 14.05 -1.96
C ILE A 19 -5.07 15.20 -2.98
N ALA A 20 -4.24 16.22 -2.74
CA ALA A 20 -4.09 17.35 -3.66
C ALA A 20 -3.57 16.89 -5.03
N VAL A 21 -2.55 16.02 -5.07
CA VAL A 21 -2.03 15.44 -6.31
C VAL A 21 -3.10 14.65 -7.04
N ALA A 22 -3.88 13.82 -6.35
CA ALA A 22 -4.98 13.08 -6.96
C ALA A 22 -6.07 14.02 -7.52
N LEU A 23 -6.41 15.09 -6.81
CA LEU A 23 -7.37 16.09 -7.26
C LEU A 23 -6.86 16.91 -8.44
N ILE A 24 -5.58 17.29 -8.44
CA ILE A 24 -4.92 17.98 -9.57
C ILE A 24 -4.95 17.07 -10.79
N PHE A 25 -4.64 15.79 -10.64
CA PHE A 25 -4.70 14.84 -11.74
C PHE A 25 -6.13 14.70 -12.30
N ILE A 26 -7.15 14.59 -11.44
CA ILE A 26 -8.56 14.61 -11.87
C ILE A 26 -8.89 15.90 -12.63
N ALA A 27 -8.43 17.07 -12.15
CA ALA A 27 -8.64 18.35 -12.83
C ALA A 27 -7.97 18.39 -14.21
N MET A 28 -6.77 17.81 -14.36
CA MET A 28 -6.07 17.69 -15.64
C MET A 28 -6.80 16.77 -16.64
N LEU A 29 -7.56 15.78 -16.17
CA LEU A 29 -8.37 14.92 -17.03
C LEU A 29 -9.61 15.64 -17.59
N ALA A 30 -10.09 16.71 -16.97
CA ALA A 30 -11.32 17.39 -17.38
C ALA A 30 -11.22 18.05 -18.78
N PRO A 31 -10.18 18.82 -19.13
CA PRO A 31 -10.00 19.32 -20.50
C PRO A 31 -9.91 18.19 -21.54
N TRP A 32 -9.25 17.08 -21.19
CA TRP A 32 -9.16 15.92 -22.07
C TRP A 32 -10.55 15.29 -22.31
N ALA A 33 -11.37 15.17 -21.27
CA ALA A 33 -12.73 14.66 -21.36
C ALA A 33 -13.62 15.56 -22.25
N VAL A 34 -13.54 16.89 -22.08
CA VAL A 34 -14.31 17.84 -22.89
C VAL A 34 -13.95 17.72 -24.37
N ASN A 35 -12.66 17.64 -24.70
CA ASN A 35 -12.22 17.50 -26.08
C ASN A 35 -12.58 16.12 -26.66
N ALA A 36 -12.47 15.04 -25.87
CA ALA A 36 -12.89 13.71 -26.29
C ALA A 36 -14.40 13.64 -26.57
N ALA A 37 -15.22 14.31 -25.74
CA ALA A 37 -16.66 14.40 -25.93
C ALA A 37 -17.03 15.17 -27.21
N LYS A 38 -16.33 16.28 -27.51
CA LYS A 38 -16.49 17.02 -28.77
C LYS A 38 -16.19 16.17 -30.00
N GLN A 39 -15.23 15.24 -29.89
CA GLN A 39 -14.89 14.31 -30.97
C GLN A 39 -15.69 12.99 -30.93
N LEU A 40 -16.68 12.87 -30.05
CA LEU A 40 -17.49 11.65 -29.86
C LEU A 40 -16.65 10.37 -29.62
N SER A 41 -15.46 10.53 -29.04
CA SER A 41 -14.58 9.40 -28.73
C SER A 41 -15.01 8.74 -27.41
N PHE A 42 -16.02 7.86 -27.50
CA PHE A 42 -16.56 7.17 -26.33
C PHE A 42 -15.53 6.30 -25.60
N VAL A 43 -14.61 5.68 -26.34
CA VAL A 43 -13.53 4.86 -25.76
C VAL A 43 -12.66 5.69 -24.82
N THR A 44 -12.28 6.90 -25.25
CA THR A 44 -11.46 7.82 -24.44
C THR A 44 -12.21 8.29 -23.20
N LEU A 45 -13.52 8.55 -23.32
CA LEU A 45 -14.35 8.92 -22.16
C LEU A 45 -14.42 7.79 -21.11
N ILE A 46 -14.52 6.53 -21.54
CA ILE A 46 -14.51 5.37 -20.63
C ILE A 46 -13.15 5.24 -19.93
N VAL A 47 -12.05 5.45 -20.65
CA VAL A 47 -10.69 5.48 -20.07
C VAL A 47 -10.62 6.54 -18.96
N ILE A 48 -11.02 7.77 -19.27
CA ILE A 48 -10.99 8.89 -18.32
C ILE A 48 -11.84 8.60 -17.09
N LEU A 49 -13.06 8.10 -17.28
CA LEU A 49 -13.97 7.76 -16.19
C LEU A 49 -13.34 6.76 -15.22
N GLY A 50 -12.71 5.70 -15.72
CA GLY A 50 -12.08 4.72 -14.85
C GLY A 50 -10.79 5.22 -14.19
N LEU A 51 -10.03 6.12 -14.83
CA LEU A 51 -8.92 6.83 -14.18
C LEU A 51 -9.40 7.73 -13.04
N VAL A 52 -10.51 8.45 -13.22
CA VAL A 52 -11.12 9.25 -12.15
C VAL A 52 -11.55 8.37 -10.98
N TRP A 53 -12.22 7.25 -11.24
CA TRP A 53 -12.59 6.29 -10.19
C TRP A 53 -11.38 5.70 -9.47
N ALA A 54 -10.28 5.41 -10.19
CA ALA A 54 -9.03 4.98 -9.57
C ALA A 54 -8.50 6.05 -8.58
N CYS A 55 -8.50 7.32 -8.96
CA CYS A 55 -8.12 8.42 -8.06
C CYS A 55 -9.06 8.54 -6.86
N VAL A 56 -10.36 8.35 -7.04
CA VAL A 56 -11.33 8.34 -5.93
C VAL A 56 -11.00 7.23 -4.93
N TYR A 57 -10.67 6.02 -5.39
CA TYR A 57 -10.28 4.93 -4.48
C TYR A 57 -8.99 5.24 -3.70
N LEU A 58 -8.01 5.90 -4.33
CA LEU A 58 -6.80 6.36 -3.62
C LEU A 58 -7.14 7.36 -2.52
N ILE A 59 -8.00 8.35 -2.81
CA ILE A 59 -8.45 9.34 -1.82
C ILE A 59 -9.19 8.64 -0.68
N LEU A 60 -10.07 7.67 -0.98
CA LEU A 60 -10.77 6.89 0.04
C LEU A 60 -9.79 6.11 0.93
N MET A 61 -8.78 5.45 0.37
CA MET A 61 -7.74 4.77 1.16
C MET A 61 -6.99 5.75 2.07
N MET A 62 -6.61 6.93 1.54
CA MET A 62 -5.92 7.97 2.31
C MET A 62 -6.78 8.58 3.42
N THR A 63 -8.11 8.64 3.25
CA THR A 63 -9.01 9.13 4.31
C THR A 63 -9.27 8.06 5.37
N GLN A 64 -9.39 6.80 4.97
CA GLN A 64 -9.61 5.65 5.86
C GLN A 64 -8.38 5.30 6.71
N SER A 65 -7.18 5.72 6.30
CA SER A 65 -5.96 5.53 7.10
C SER A 65 -5.98 6.25 8.47
N LYS A 66 -6.98 7.11 8.72
CA LYS A 66 -7.20 7.74 10.04
C LYS A 66 -7.83 6.80 11.07
N THR A 67 -8.61 5.82 10.62
CA THR A 67 -9.44 4.96 11.46
C THR A 67 -9.17 3.49 11.13
N VAL A 68 -7.90 3.15 10.92
CA VAL A 68 -7.47 1.81 10.55
C VAL A 68 -7.78 0.85 11.69
N ALA A 69 -8.51 -0.22 11.37
CA ALA A 69 -8.65 -1.37 12.24
C ALA A 69 -8.05 -2.60 11.54
N PHE A 70 -6.94 -3.11 12.07
CA PHE A 70 -6.34 -4.35 11.57
C PHE A 70 -7.26 -5.55 11.78
N GLN A 71 -7.17 -6.51 10.88
CA GLN A 71 -7.77 -7.82 11.03
C GLN A 71 -6.73 -8.74 11.67
N ALA A 72 -7.13 -9.50 12.68
CA ALA A 72 -6.25 -10.46 13.35
C ALA A 72 -6.95 -11.82 13.41
N SER A 73 -6.23 -12.84 13.01
CA SER A 73 -6.57 -14.25 13.25
C SER A 73 -5.41 -14.87 14.02
N PHE A 74 -5.72 -15.77 14.94
CA PHE A 74 -4.72 -16.53 15.68
C PHE A 74 -5.11 -18.01 15.61
N ASP A 75 -4.10 -18.86 15.55
CA ASP A 75 -4.23 -20.30 15.61
C ASP A 75 -3.07 -20.89 16.44
N ALA A 76 -3.02 -22.22 16.56
CA ALA A 76 -1.98 -22.91 17.30
C ALA A 76 -0.56 -22.73 16.71
N THR A 77 -0.42 -22.21 15.50
CA THR A 77 0.86 -21.95 14.83
C THR A 77 1.33 -20.51 15.02
N GLY A 78 0.41 -19.56 15.23
CA GLY A 78 0.75 -18.18 15.54
C GLY A 78 -0.37 -17.18 15.28
N THR A 79 0.00 -15.90 15.24
CA THR A 79 -0.90 -14.78 14.98
C THR A 79 -0.66 -14.23 13.59
N GLN A 80 -1.70 -14.19 12.77
CA GLN A 80 -1.70 -13.53 11.47
C GLN A 80 -2.48 -12.21 11.54
N LEU A 81 -1.81 -11.12 11.21
CA LEU A 81 -2.36 -9.80 11.03
C LEU A 81 -2.53 -9.49 9.54
N ARG A 82 -3.68 -8.91 9.20
CA ARG A 82 -3.99 -8.36 7.87
C ARG A 82 -4.41 -6.89 8.01
N PRO A 83 -4.16 -6.07 6.97
CA PRO A 83 -4.62 -4.68 6.94
C PRO A 83 -6.13 -4.55 7.09
N ASP A 84 -6.58 -3.31 7.30
CA ASP A 84 -8.02 -2.99 7.33
C ASP A 84 -8.72 -3.45 6.04
N LYS A 85 -9.82 -4.19 6.21
CA LYS A 85 -10.65 -4.73 5.13
C LYS A 85 -11.13 -3.65 4.15
N ARG A 86 -11.36 -2.43 4.63
CA ARG A 86 -11.77 -1.28 3.81
C ARG A 86 -10.66 -0.85 2.87
N ILE A 87 -9.44 -0.76 3.38
CA ILE A 87 -8.24 -0.41 2.60
C ILE A 87 -7.95 -1.52 1.59
N GLU A 88 -8.01 -2.79 2.00
CA GLU A 88 -7.78 -3.93 1.11
C GLU A 88 -8.83 -4.02 -0.01
N ASN A 89 -10.11 -3.78 0.31
CA ASN A 89 -11.18 -3.73 -0.70
C ASN A 89 -11.03 -2.56 -1.66
N ASN A 90 -10.67 -1.37 -1.18
CA ASN A 90 -10.43 -0.22 -2.03
C ASN A 90 -9.19 -0.41 -2.91
N LEU A 91 -8.13 -1.04 -2.40
CA LEU A 91 -6.95 -1.41 -3.17
C LEU A 91 -7.32 -2.39 -4.29
N ARG A 92 -8.15 -3.40 -3.99
CA ARG A 92 -8.65 -4.36 -4.98
C ARG A 92 -9.46 -3.66 -6.09
N ARG A 93 -10.34 -2.74 -5.72
CA ARG A 93 -11.13 -1.94 -6.68
C ARG A 93 -10.22 -1.06 -7.52
N PHE A 94 -9.27 -0.37 -6.89
CA PHE A 94 -8.25 0.44 -7.57
C PHE A 94 -7.48 -0.36 -8.62
N ILE A 95 -6.93 -1.52 -8.26
CA ILE A 95 -6.14 -2.36 -9.18
C ILE A 95 -6.97 -2.76 -10.41
N VAL A 96 -8.23 -3.15 -10.19
CA VAL A 96 -9.12 -3.56 -11.28
C VAL A 96 -9.49 -2.37 -12.17
N THR A 97 -9.96 -1.27 -11.59
CA THR A 97 -10.41 -0.11 -12.39
C THR A 97 -9.25 0.57 -13.09
N ALA A 98 -8.15 0.81 -12.38
CA ALA A 98 -6.95 1.41 -12.98
C ALA A 98 -6.37 0.49 -14.04
N GLY A 99 -6.25 -0.82 -13.77
CA GLY A 99 -5.68 -1.78 -14.71
C GLY A 99 -6.51 -1.91 -15.99
N LEU A 100 -7.84 -1.97 -15.87
CA LEU A 100 -8.73 -2.00 -17.03
C LEU A 100 -8.65 -0.70 -17.84
N SER A 101 -8.67 0.46 -17.17
CA SER A 101 -8.56 1.75 -17.85
C SER A 101 -7.23 1.95 -18.56
N THR A 102 -6.11 1.54 -17.94
CA THR A 102 -4.79 1.69 -18.56
C THR A 102 -4.55 0.67 -19.67
N TRP A 103 -5.05 -0.57 -19.55
CA TRP A 103 -5.08 -1.51 -20.67
C TRP A 103 -5.93 -1.01 -21.83
N LEU A 104 -7.15 -0.53 -21.55
CA LEU A 104 -8.04 0.02 -22.57
C LEU A 104 -7.39 1.22 -23.26
N MET A 105 -6.72 2.10 -22.51
CA MET A 105 -5.96 3.23 -23.07
C MET A 105 -4.86 2.76 -24.02
N PHE A 106 -4.04 1.80 -23.59
CA PHE A 106 -2.96 1.26 -24.42
C PHE A 106 -3.49 0.59 -25.69
N LEU A 107 -4.52 -0.25 -25.57
CA LEU A 107 -5.14 -0.94 -26.70
C LEU A 107 -5.82 0.02 -27.66
N ALA A 108 -6.53 1.02 -27.16
CA ALA A 108 -7.15 2.07 -27.97
C ALA A 108 -6.10 2.89 -28.74
N TRP A 109 -4.93 3.09 -28.14
CA TRP A 109 -3.80 3.75 -28.81
C TRP A 109 -3.22 2.88 -29.93
N VAL A 110 -2.97 1.59 -29.66
CA VAL A 110 -2.49 0.64 -30.69
C VAL A 110 -3.48 0.54 -31.86
N ALA A 111 -4.78 0.53 -31.57
CA ALA A 111 -5.85 0.48 -32.57
C ALA A 111 -6.10 1.82 -33.28
N GLY A 112 -5.45 2.91 -32.86
CA GLY A 112 -5.61 4.24 -33.47
C GLY A 112 -6.94 4.95 -33.15
N VAL A 113 -7.73 4.44 -32.20
CA VAL A 113 -9.04 4.98 -31.81
C VAL A 113 -8.99 5.86 -30.55
N LEU A 114 -7.85 5.90 -29.86
CA LEU A 114 -7.63 6.76 -28.71
C LEU A 114 -7.47 8.22 -29.14
N TYR A 115 -8.32 9.08 -28.59
CA TYR A 115 -8.21 10.51 -28.79
C TYR A 115 -7.21 11.12 -27.79
N LEU A 116 -6.18 11.80 -28.29
CA LEU A 116 -5.22 12.54 -27.48
C LEU A 116 -5.10 13.97 -28.02
N PRO A 117 -5.46 15.01 -27.24
CA PRO A 117 -5.50 16.40 -27.69
C PRO A 117 -4.12 17.08 -27.69
N PHE A 118 -3.05 16.38 -27.31
CA PHE A 118 -1.70 16.92 -27.20
C PHE A 118 -0.73 16.21 -28.14
N ASP A 119 0.07 17.00 -28.86
CA ASP A 119 1.04 16.53 -29.86
C ASP A 119 2.31 16.00 -29.18
N VAL A 120 2.78 16.72 -28.15
CA VAL A 120 3.90 16.31 -27.31
C VAL A 120 3.44 15.20 -26.35
N GLY A 121 4.09 14.03 -26.43
CA GLY A 121 3.80 12.91 -25.53
C GLY A 121 2.65 12.00 -25.95
N ARG A 122 2.12 12.16 -27.18
CA ARG A 122 1.04 11.31 -27.74
C ARG A 122 1.32 9.81 -27.68
N HIS A 123 2.59 9.41 -27.76
CA HIS A 123 3.00 8.01 -27.63
C HIS A 123 3.45 7.66 -26.21
N VAL A 124 4.05 8.61 -25.49
CA VAL A 124 4.57 8.39 -24.14
C VAL A 124 3.44 8.08 -23.16
N PHE A 125 2.34 8.84 -23.22
CA PHE A 125 1.25 8.69 -22.25
C PHE A 125 0.56 7.32 -22.33
N PRO A 126 0.19 6.78 -23.51
CA PRO A 126 -0.31 5.42 -23.63
C PRO A 126 0.71 4.34 -23.29
N LEU A 127 1.99 4.54 -23.61
CA LEU A 127 3.07 3.61 -23.24
C LEU A 127 3.23 3.51 -21.72
N CYS A 128 3.24 4.64 -21.02
CA CYS A 128 3.22 4.67 -19.55
C CYS A 128 1.96 3.99 -18.99
N GLY A 129 0.81 4.18 -19.67
CA GLY A 129 -0.41 3.43 -19.39
C GLY A 129 -0.22 1.92 -19.48
N GLY A 130 0.34 1.43 -20.59
CA GLY A 130 0.62 0.00 -20.79
C GLY A 130 1.57 -0.57 -19.73
N ALA A 131 2.63 0.16 -19.38
CA ALA A 131 3.55 -0.24 -18.32
C ALA A 131 2.84 -0.31 -16.95
N ALA A 132 2.03 0.69 -16.61
CA ALA A 132 1.22 0.68 -15.40
C ALA A 132 0.20 -0.48 -15.41
N ALA A 133 -0.41 -0.77 -16.55
CA ALA A 133 -1.33 -1.90 -16.72
C ALA A 133 -0.66 -3.24 -16.44
N ALA A 134 0.57 -3.44 -16.92
CA ALA A 134 1.34 -4.65 -16.65
C ALA A 134 1.65 -4.82 -15.15
N VAL A 135 2.08 -3.74 -14.48
CA VAL A 135 2.34 -3.74 -13.03
C VAL A 135 1.05 -4.02 -12.24
N LEU A 136 -0.07 -3.39 -12.60
CA LEU A 136 -1.35 -3.63 -11.94
C LEU A 136 -1.87 -5.05 -12.16
N THR A 137 -1.64 -5.62 -13.35
CA THR A 137 -1.96 -7.02 -13.66
C THR A 137 -1.14 -7.97 -12.81
N TRP A 138 0.16 -7.71 -12.66
CA TRP A 138 1.03 -8.47 -11.75
C TRP A 138 0.52 -8.40 -10.30
N CYS A 139 0.21 -7.21 -9.80
CA CYS A 139 -0.37 -7.02 -8.48
C CYS A 139 -1.70 -7.77 -8.30
N TRP A 140 -2.56 -7.79 -9.33
CA TRP A 140 -3.80 -8.56 -9.30
C TRP A 140 -3.57 -10.07 -9.21
N VAL A 141 -2.67 -10.62 -10.02
CA VAL A 141 -2.31 -12.05 -9.99
C VAL A 141 -1.76 -12.41 -8.61
N LYS A 142 -0.89 -11.57 -8.05
CA LYS A 142 -0.35 -11.77 -6.72
C LYS A 142 -1.43 -11.72 -5.64
N LEU A 143 -2.31 -10.73 -5.67
CA LEU A 143 -3.45 -10.62 -4.75
C LEU A 143 -4.37 -11.86 -4.84
N ARG A 144 -4.58 -12.41 -6.03
CA ARG A 144 -5.37 -13.64 -6.24
C ARG A 144 -4.68 -14.87 -5.68
N ARG A 145 -3.35 -14.98 -5.80
CA ARG A 145 -2.58 -16.14 -5.31
C ARG A 145 -2.40 -16.13 -3.79
N GLN A 146 -2.09 -14.98 -3.21
CA GLN A 146 -1.77 -14.84 -1.78
C GLN A 146 -2.96 -14.40 -0.92
N GLY A 147 -4.08 -14.03 -1.54
CA GLY A 147 -5.28 -13.56 -0.83
C GLY A 147 -5.17 -12.13 -0.28
N SER A 148 -3.96 -11.64 -0.02
CA SER A 148 -3.65 -10.25 0.35
C SER A 148 -2.33 -9.77 -0.27
N LEU A 149 -2.17 -8.45 -0.40
CA LEU A 149 -0.90 -7.81 -0.82
C LEU A 149 -0.04 -7.40 0.37
N SER A 150 -0.59 -7.45 1.59
CA SER A 150 0.14 -7.23 2.83
C SER A 150 -0.44 -8.14 3.90
N TYR A 151 0.38 -8.99 4.52
CA TYR A 151 0.09 -9.68 5.77
C TYR A 151 1.36 -9.71 6.63
N LEU A 152 1.17 -9.83 7.94
CA LEU A 152 2.23 -10.08 8.92
C LEU A 152 1.82 -11.32 9.70
N SER A 153 2.65 -12.37 9.68
CA SER A 153 2.50 -13.56 10.49
C SER A 153 3.60 -13.58 11.54
N LEU A 154 3.23 -13.72 12.81
CA LEU A 154 4.16 -13.93 13.90
C LEU A 154 3.91 -15.30 14.51
N THR A 155 4.97 -16.07 14.65
CA THR A 155 4.98 -17.41 15.25
C THR A 155 5.97 -17.42 16.41
N PRO A 156 5.90 -18.40 17.32
CA PRO A 156 6.91 -18.52 18.38
C PRO A 156 8.34 -18.67 17.85
N ASP A 157 8.50 -19.30 16.67
CA ASP A 157 9.81 -19.56 16.05
C ASP A 157 10.36 -18.38 15.23
N GLY A 158 9.47 -17.52 14.71
CA GLY A 158 9.88 -16.41 13.86
C GLY A 158 8.75 -15.53 13.35
N PHE A 159 9.06 -14.75 12.33
CA PHE A 159 8.13 -13.81 11.71
C PHE A 159 8.17 -13.93 10.18
N GLU A 160 7.06 -13.59 9.56
CA GLU A 160 6.91 -13.47 8.12
C GLU A 160 6.10 -12.23 7.80
N PHE A 161 6.59 -11.40 6.87
CA PHE A 161 5.75 -10.36 6.28
C PHE A 161 5.80 -10.40 4.77
N SER A 162 4.65 -10.20 4.14
CA SER A 162 4.57 -10.19 2.69
C SER A 162 5.04 -8.85 2.14
N THR A 163 5.99 -8.88 1.20
CA THR A 163 6.34 -7.72 0.38
C THR A 163 5.69 -7.80 -0.98
N LEU A 164 5.79 -6.76 -1.81
CA LEU A 164 5.36 -6.79 -3.22
C LEU A 164 6.16 -7.79 -4.08
N ARG A 165 7.30 -8.30 -3.60
CA ARG A 165 8.11 -9.32 -4.29
C ARG A 165 7.92 -10.72 -3.70
N GLU A 166 8.77 -11.12 -2.77
CA GLU A 166 8.70 -12.38 -2.05
C GLU A 166 8.40 -12.12 -0.57
N PRO A 167 7.66 -13.00 0.12
CA PRO A 167 7.53 -12.92 1.58
C PRO A 167 8.92 -12.90 2.21
N LYS A 168 9.13 -11.98 3.14
CA LYS A 168 10.36 -11.92 3.92
C LYS A 168 10.09 -12.64 5.23
N THR A 169 10.82 -13.74 5.45
CA THR A 169 10.76 -14.56 6.65
C THR A 169 12.06 -14.38 7.44
N GLY A 170 11.99 -14.45 8.76
CA GLY A 170 13.17 -14.47 9.62
C GLY A 170 12.88 -15.13 10.95
N LYS A 171 13.91 -15.69 11.59
CA LYS A 171 13.81 -16.21 12.95
C LYS A 171 14.10 -15.11 13.96
N TRP A 172 13.55 -15.22 15.15
CA TRP A 172 13.78 -14.22 16.19
C TRP A 172 15.24 -14.12 16.63
N ASP A 173 15.94 -15.25 16.67
CA ASP A 173 17.33 -15.34 17.14
C ASP A 173 18.33 -14.76 16.13
N GLU A 174 17.89 -14.59 14.88
CA GLU A 174 18.67 -13.97 13.82
C GLU A 174 18.50 -12.45 13.81
N ILE A 175 17.63 -11.86 14.63
CA ILE A 175 17.40 -10.41 14.62
C ILE A 175 18.44 -9.69 15.50
N GLU A 176 19.17 -8.75 14.92
CA GLU A 176 20.08 -7.85 15.63
C GLU A 176 19.38 -6.54 16.05
N ASN A 177 18.48 -6.03 15.23
CA ASN A 177 17.80 -4.76 15.50
C ASN A 177 16.42 -4.68 14.86
N ILE A 178 15.48 -4.00 15.52
CA ILE A 178 14.17 -3.62 14.99
C ILE A 178 14.00 -2.13 15.15
N ALA A 179 13.96 -1.38 14.06
CA ALA A 179 13.82 0.08 14.04
C ALA A 179 12.54 0.54 13.33
N ASP A 180 12.03 1.70 13.72
CA ASP A 180 10.94 2.42 13.04
C ASP A 180 11.46 3.40 11.97
N ARG A 181 12.76 3.34 11.66
CA ARG A 181 13.48 4.22 10.73
C ARG A 181 14.64 3.49 10.07
N LEU A 182 14.98 3.92 8.87
CA LEU A 182 16.25 3.61 8.23
C LEU A 182 17.34 4.54 8.79
N PRO A 183 18.58 4.06 8.98
CA PRO A 183 19.66 4.84 9.59
C PRO A 183 20.01 6.12 8.80
N ASP A 184 19.83 6.14 7.48
CA ASP A 184 20.25 7.25 6.60
C ASP A 184 19.13 7.84 5.72
N GLU A 185 17.87 7.48 5.96
CA GLU A 185 16.74 7.99 5.16
C GLU A 185 15.59 8.54 6.02
N GLU A 186 15.32 9.84 5.87
CA GLU A 186 14.04 10.42 6.29
C GLU A 186 12.95 10.02 5.28
N ARG A 187 12.25 8.93 5.56
CA ARG A 187 11.07 8.54 4.80
C ARG A 187 9.81 9.24 5.31
N PHE A 188 8.93 9.56 4.37
CA PHE A 188 7.63 10.19 4.63
C PHE A 188 6.66 9.31 5.45
N TRP A 189 6.86 7.99 5.43
CA TRP A 189 6.16 7.00 6.26
C TRP A 189 7.18 6.23 7.11
N ASN A 190 6.80 5.81 8.33
CA ASN A 190 7.68 4.98 9.17
C ASN A 190 7.63 3.54 8.65
N PRO A 191 8.70 3.00 8.04
CA PRO A 191 8.77 1.57 7.78
C PRO A 191 9.02 0.81 9.09
N MET A 192 8.80 -0.49 9.08
CA MET A 192 9.43 -1.39 10.06
C MET A 192 10.68 -1.97 9.41
N VAL A 193 11.82 -1.75 10.05
CA VAL A 193 13.13 -2.20 9.59
C VAL A 193 13.61 -3.28 10.55
N VAL A 194 13.81 -4.49 10.05
CA VAL A 194 14.39 -5.59 10.82
C VAL A 194 15.76 -5.90 10.25
N THR A 195 16.80 -5.76 11.05
CA THR A 195 18.19 -6.09 10.67
C THR A 195 18.52 -7.47 11.23
N LEU A 196 18.95 -8.36 10.34
CA LEU A 196 19.37 -9.72 10.66
C LEU A 196 20.87 -9.82 10.92
N ALA A 197 21.27 -10.89 11.61
CA ALA A 197 22.64 -11.29 11.85
C ALA A 197 23.39 -11.44 10.53
N GLY A 198 24.43 -10.62 10.35
CA GLY A 198 25.15 -10.51 9.07
C GLY A 198 24.77 -9.31 8.20
N GLY A 199 23.92 -8.40 8.71
CA GLY A 199 23.65 -7.09 8.10
C GLY A 199 22.54 -7.06 7.05
N GLU A 200 21.86 -8.18 6.79
CA GLU A 200 20.70 -8.18 5.90
C GLU A 200 19.55 -7.38 6.52
N THR A 201 18.89 -6.53 5.73
CA THR A 201 17.75 -5.72 6.19
C THR A 201 16.45 -6.15 5.52
N LEU A 202 15.48 -6.52 6.36
CA LEU A 202 14.11 -6.81 5.96
C LEU A 202 13.24 -5.57 6.20
N LEU A 203 12.55 -5.12 5.16
CA LEU A 203 11.79 -3.87 5.19
C LEU A 203 10.30 -4.12 4.96
N MET A 204 9.47 -3.69 5.91
CA MET A 204 8.03 -3.56 5.74
C MET A 204 7.68 -2.10 5.50
N GLU A 205 7.29 -1.78 4.26
CA GLU A 205 7.07 -0.40 3.80
C GLU A 205 5.88 0.30 4.47
N ALA A 206 4.81 -0.42 4.82
CA ALA A 206 3.54 0.19 5.17
C ALA A 206 2.90 -0.35 6.48
N PRO A 207 3.59 -0.32 7.63
CA PRO A 207 3.01 -0.74 8.90
C PRO A 207 1.81 0.13 9.33
N GLY A 208 1.73 1.37 8.81
CA GLY A 208 0.59 2.28 8.98
C GLY A 208 -0.75 1.78 8.43
N THR A 209 -0.75 0.66 7.67
CA THR A 209 -1.98 0.00 7.20
C THR A 209 -2.59 -0.98 8.21
N TYR A 210 -1.88 -1.25 9.32
CA TYR A 210 -2.31 -2.14 10.40
C TYR A 210 -2.70 -1.32 11.63
N THR A 211 -1.80 -0.47 12.10
CA THR A 211 -2.06 0.44 13.22
C THR A 211 -1.85 1.88 12.77
N PRO A 212 -2.59 2.87 13.29
CA PRO A 212 -2.29 4.27 13.03
C PRO A 212 -0.80 4.56 13.26
N LYS A 213 -0.15 5.21 12.29
CA LYS A 213 1.30 5.55 12.27
C LYS A 213 2.29 4.36 12.22
N GLY A 214 1.82 3.13 12.31
CA GLY A 214 2.65 1.92 12.34
C GLY A 214 3.48 1.72 13.63
N THR A 215 3.56 2.72 14.51
CA THR A 215 4.42 2.68 15.71
C THR A 215 4.02 1.56 16.67
N ALA A 216 2.72 1.40 16.93
CA ALA A 216 2.22 0.35 17.82
C ALA A 216 2.60 -1.04 17.29
N LEU A 217 2.50 -1.26 15.97
CA LEU A 217 2.95 -2.50 15.35
C LEU A 217 4.46 -2.72 15.53
N VAL A 218 5.29 -1.72 15.27
CA VAL A 218 6.76 -1.85 15.42
C VAL A 218 7.15 -2.15 16.86
N GLN A 219 6.54 -1.45 17.83
CA GLN A 219 6.78 -1.69 19.25
C GLN A 219 6.31 -3.08 19.69
N TRP A 220 5.19 -3.55 19.15
CA TRP A 220 4.66 -4.87 19.42
C TRP A 220 5.58 -5.98 18.89
N VAL A 221 6.07 -5.88 17.65
CA VAL A 221 7.06 -6.85 17.13
C VAL A 221 8.37 -6.79 17.92
N ARG A 222 8.82 -5.58 18.31
CA ARG A 222 10.01 -5.40 19.16
C ARG A 222 9.85 -6.07 20.53
N LEU A 223 8.66 -5.99 21.14
CA LEU A 223 8.36 -6.63 22.42
C LEU A 223 8.59 -8.15 22.36
N TYR A 224 8.03 -8.84 21.36
CA TYR A 224 8.19 -10.30 21.22
C TYR A 224 9.60 -10.75 20.82
N TRP A 225 10.34 -9.88 20.14
CA TRP A 225 11.76 -10.12 19.91
C TRP A 225 12.55 -10.07 21.22
N GLN A 226 12.37 -9.02 22.02
CA GLN A 226 13.11 -8.79 23.27
C GLN A 226 12.69 -9.71 24.43
N HIS A 227 11.47 -10.26 24.38
CA HIS A 227 10.89 -11.12 25.42
C HIS A 227 10.49 -12.49 24.85
N PRO A 228 11.44 -13.43 24.68
CA PRO A 228 11.15 -14.79 24.24
C PRO A 228 10.08 -15.49 25.10
N GLU A 229 10.04 -15.19 26.40
CA GLU A 229 9.09 -15.74 27.37
C GLU A 229 7.62 -15.35 27.10
N LEU A 230 7.38 -14.30 26.31
CA LEU A 230 6.03 -13.85 25.96
C LEU A 230 5.52 -14.47 24.65
N ARG A 231 6.35 -15.19 23.89
CA ARG A 231 6.00 -15.65 22.53
C ARG A 231 4.85 -16.66 22.49
N ASP A 232 4.57 -17.37 23.58
CA ASP A 232 3.40 -18.25 23.68
C ASP A 232 2.08 -17.46 23.49
N GLU A 233 2.06 -16.18 23.86
CA GLU A 233 0.90 -15.29 23.65
C GLU A 233 0.54 -15.09 22.17
N LEU A 234 1.46 -15.39 21.24
CA LEU A 234 1.22 -15.33 19.79
C LEU A 234 0.29 -16.44 19.31
N THR A 235 0.07 -17.49 20.10
CA THR A 235 -0.80 -18.64 19.73
C THR A 235 -2.17 -18.59 20.39
N ASP A 236 -2.34 -17.81 21.47
CA ASP A 236 -3.53 -17.81 22.31
C ASP A 236 -4.39 -16.53 22.20
N GLY A 237 -3.95 -15.57 21.38
CA GLY A 237 -4.66 -14.31 21.12
C GLY A 237 -4.43 -13.21 22.15
N ARG A 238 -3.70 -13.45 23.25
CA ARG A 238 -3.30 -12.39 24.20
C ARG A 238 -2.43 -11.34 23.54
N ALA A 239 -1.58 -11.75 22.60
CA ALA A 239 -0.76 -10.81 21.84
C ALA A 239 -1.60 -9.81 21.03
N VAL A 240 -2.67 -10.29 20.39
CA VAL A 240 -3.62 -9.45 19.66
C VAL A 240 -4.35 -8.49 20.60
N ALA A 241 -4.74 -8.95 21.80
CA ALA A 241 -5.39 -8.12 22.79
C ALA A 241 -4.48 -6.96 23.25
N ARG A 242 -3.19 -7.22 23.47
CA ARG A 242 -2.20 -6.17 23.78
C ARG A 242 -2.11 -5.13 22.67
N LEU A 243 -2.04 -5.56 21.41
CA LEU A 243 -1.96 -4.64 20.27
C LEU A 243 -3.20 -3.76 20.13
N ARG A 244 -4.39 -4.27 20.48
CA ARG A 244 -5.64 -3.48 20.47
C ARG A 244 -5.73 -2.48 21.63
N ALA A 245 -5.03 -2.72 22.72
CA ALA A 245 -5.03 -1.88 23.91
C ALA A 245 -3.97 -0.76 23.85
N ALA A 246 -3.04 -0.81 22.89
CA ALA A 246 -1.99 0.18 22.66
C ALA A 246 -2.47 1.37 21.81
#